data_AF-A0A800A550-F1
#
_entry.id   AF-A0A800A550-F1
#
_cell.length_a   1.000
_cell.length_b   1.000
_cell.length_c   1.000
_cell.angle_alpha   90.00
_cell.angle_beta   90.00
_cell.angle_gamma   90.00
#
_symmetry.space_group_name_H-M   'P 1'
#
loop_
_entity.id
_entity.type
_entity.pdbx_description
1 polymer ?
#
loop_
_entity_poly.entity_id
_entity_poly.type
_entity_poly.pdbx_seq_one_letter_code
_entity_poly.pdbx_strand_id
1 'polypeptide(L)'
;SGGGKAMGFGKSKARLLTEKSARVTFEDVAGIDEAKQELEEIVDFLKDPQKFQRLGGKIPKGCLLVGPPGTGKTLLARAIAGEANVPFFTISGSDFVEMFVGVGASRVRDMFEQGKKNAPCIIFIDEIDAVGRHRGAGLGGGNDEREQTLNQLLVEMDGFESNEGVILIAATNRPDVLDPALLRPGRFDRQVTVPNPDILGREKILKVHMRKVPLAPDVDARVIARGTPGFSGADLANLVNEAALLAARIGKRVVTMSEFEESKDKVMMGAERRSMVMTEDEKKLTAYHEAGHALVGLKVPKHDPLHKVTIIPRGRALGLTMSLPERDRLSYSKIELKSLLAVMYGGRVAEELIFGEDNITTGASNDIQQATSWARRMVTEFGFSDKLGRLRYTDNEEEIFLGHSVARQKNMSDATAALIDEEVRRLIEEAEKLARKILSEHGDDLETIAQALLEYETLSGDEVNVLLRGESIVRPGDMDNPPEGGHKSSVPSSGKTKKTKGSPGMDPEPQPES
;
A
#
# COMPACT_ATOMS: atom_id res chain seq x y z
N SER A 1 -19.69 -22.04 -48.91
CA SER A 1 -18.47 -21.23 -48.79
C SER A 1 -18.30 -20.76 -47.36
N GLY A 2 -17.53 -21.51 -46.55
CA GLY A 2 -17.34 -21.27 -45.11
C GLY A 2 -15.87 -21.32 -44.69
N GLY A 3 -14.95 -20.83 -45.53
CA GLY A 3 -13.50 -21.01 -45.35
C GLY A 3 -12.75 -19.89 -44.64
N GLY A 4 -13.42 -18.82 -44.17
CA GLY A 4 -12.72 -17.62 -43.67
C GLY A 4 -12.37 -17.61 -42.18
N LYS A 5 -13.00 -18.45 -41.35
CA LYS A 5 -12.84 -18.38 -39.87
C LYS A 5 -11.83 -19.37 -39.27
N ALA A 6 -11.37 -20.37 -40.02
CA ALA A 6 -10.41 -21.37 -39.52
C ALA A 6 -8.94 -20.89 -39.54
N MET A 7 -8.61 -19.87 -40.34
CA MET A 7 -7.22 -19.44 -40.58
C MET A 7 -6.65 -18.46 -39.52
N GLY A 8 -7.48 -18.01 -38.57
CA GLY A 8 -7.08 -17.04 -37.53
C GLY A 8 -6.61 -17.66 -36.21
N PHE A 9 -6.74 -18.98 -36.02
CA PHE A 9 -6.52 -19.63 -34.72
C PHE A 9 -5.05 -19.60 -34.24
N GLY A 10 -4.09 -19.51 -35.16
CA GLY A 10 -2.65 -19.54 -34.83
C GLY A 10 -1.96 -18.17 -34.79
N LYS A 11 -2.67 -17.07 -35.06
CA LYS A 11 -2.08 -15.71 -35.02
C LYS A 11 -1.99 -15.21 -33.58
N SER A 12 -0.91 -14.50 -33.29
CA SER A 12 -0.68 -13.84 -32.02
C SER A 12 -1.75 -12.77 -31.78
N LYS A 13 -2.26 -12.71 -30.54
CA LYS A 13 -3.16 -11.64 -30.07
C LYS A 13 -2.38 -10.42 -29.56
N ALA A 14 -1.05 -10.40 -29.75
CA ALA A 14 -0.21 -9.30 -29.29
C ALA A 14 -0.73 -7.96 -29.80
N ARG A 15 -0.90 -7.01 -28.89
CA ARG A 15 -1.34 -5.66 -29.26
C ARG A 15 -0.11 -4.84 -29.62
N LEU A 16 -0.03 -4.41 -30.88
CA LEU A 16 0.98 -3.44 -31.30
C LEU A 16 0.56 -2.05 -30.80
N LEU A 17 1.28 -1.52 -29.83
CA LEU A 17 1.18 -0.12 -29.44
C LEU A 17 2.13 0.66 -30.35
N THR A 18 1.57 1.32 -31.37
CA THR A 18 2.32 2.23 -32.24
C THR A 18 2.51 3.59 -31.56
N GLU A 19 3.49 4.37 -32.01
CA GLU A 19 3.94 5.67 -31.46
C GLU A 19 2.82 6.68 -31.09
N LYS A 20 1.59 6.50 -31.63
CA LYS A 20 0.44 7.40 -31.41
C LYS A 20 -0.36 7.13 -30.12
N SER A 21 -0.16 6.01 -29.42
CA SER A 21 -0.83 5.77 -28.14
C SER A 21 -0.01 6.36 -26.99
N ALA A 22 -0.59 7.28 -26.21
CA ALA A 22 -0.05 7.92 -24.99
C ALA A 22 1.34 7.43 -24.57
N ARG A 23 2.38 8.16 -25.03
CA ARG A 23 3.79 7.87 -24.80
C ARG A 23 4.06 7.95 -23.29
N VAL A 24 4.30 6.79 -22.67
CA VAL A 24 4.75 6.69 -21.28
C VAL A 24 6.27 6.72 -21.30
N THR A 25 6.88 7.52 -20.43
CA THR A 25 8.35 7.65 -20.31
C THR A 25 8.80 7.36 -18.88
N PHE A 26 10.11 7.40 -18.62
CA PHE A 26 10.61 7.25 -17.25
C PHE A 26 10.18 8.37 -16.30
N GLU A 27 9.66 9.50 -16.80
CA GLU A 27 9.07 10.55 -15.96
C GLU A 27 7.73 10.14 -15.33
N ASP A 28 7.01 9.22 -15.96
CA ASP A 28 5.71 8.71 -15.48
C ASP A 28 5.84 7.56 -14.48
N VAL A 29 7.05 7.02 -14.35
CA VAL A 29 7.39 5.96 -13.40
C VAL A 29 8.11 6.59 -12.22
N ALA A 30 7.80 6.21 -10.99
CA ALA A 30 8.42 6.82 -9.81
C ALA A 30 8.68 5.77 -8.73
N GLY A 31 9.64 6.06 -7.85
CA GLY A 31 9.90 5.25 -6.65
C GLY A 31 10.64 3.93 -6.88
N ILE A 32 11.26 3.75 -8.04
CA ILE A 32 12.06 2.58 -8.40
C ILE A 32 13.33 3.01 -9.16
N ASP A 33 14.10 3.91 -8.54
CA ASP A 33 15.22 4.60 -9.18
C ASP A 33 16.36 3.61 -9.53
N GLU A 34 16.60 2.61 -8.68
CA GLU A 34 17.59 1.55 -8.91
C GLU A 34 17.22 0.67 -10.12
N ALA A 35 15.96 0.24 -10.19
CA ALA A 35 15.47 -0.55 -11.32
C ALA A 35 15.53 0.25 -12.64
N LYS A 36 15.23 1.55 -12.61
CA LYS A 36 15.38 2.42 -13.78
C LYS A 36 16.82 2.52 -14.26
N GLN A 37 17.77 2.69 -13.34
CA GLN A 37 19.19 2.79 -13.66
C GLN A 37 19.69 1.51 -14.34
N GLU A 38 19.30 0.34 -13.85
CA GLU A 38 19.67 -0.93 -14.48
C GLU A 38 19.06 -1.08 -15.89
N LEU A 39 17.83 -0.59 -16.08
CA LEU A 39 17.12 -0.64 -17.36
C LEU A 39 17.55 0.46 -18.34
N GLU A 40 18.28 1.48 -17.88
CA GLU A 40 18.83 2.55 -18.72
C GLU A 40 19.85 1.97 -19.72
N GLU A 41 20.58 0.92 -19.35
CA GLU A 41 21.48 0.18 -20.26
C GLU A 41 20.72 -0.38 -21.47
N ILE A 42 19.50 -0.91 -21.25
CA ILE A 42 18.65 -1.47 -22.31
C ILE A 42 18.14 -0.35 -23.23
N VAL A 43 17.77 0.79 -22.67
CA VAL A 43 17.34 1.97 -23.42
C VAL A 43 18.48 2.52 -24.29
N ASP A 44 19.67 2.71 -23.70
CA ASP A 44 20.85 3.21 -24.40
C ASP A 44 21.23 2.30 -25.56
N PHE A 45 21.11 0.98 -25.37
CA PHE A 45 21.34 0.03 -26.41
C PHE A 45 20.32 0.15 -27.56
N LEU A 46 19.03 0.26 -27.26
CA LEU A 46 18.00 0.43 -28.30
C LEU A 46 18.16 1.76 -29.06
N LYS A 47 18.69 2.80 -28.41
CA LYS A 47 18.98 4.11 -29.03
C LYS A 47 20.25 4.08 -29.90
N ASP A 48 21.34 3.47 -29.44
CA ASP A 48 22.61 3.36 -30.19
C ASP A 48 23.25 1.96 -30.03
N PRO A 49 22.80 0.97 -30.83
CA PRO A 49 23.36 -0.39 -30.80
C PRO A 49 24.84 -0.45 -31.17
N GLN A 50 25.32 0.45 -32.05
CA GLN A 50 26.68 0.43 -32.58
C GLN A 50 27.72 0.73 -31.50
N LYS A 51 27.39 1.63 -30.56
CA LYS A 51 28.25 1.98 -29.42
C LYS A 51 28.71 0.74 -28.65
N PHE A 52 27.80 -0.20 -28.41
CA PHE A 52 28.07 -1.44 -27.66
C PHE A 52 28.77 -2.51 -28.51
N GLN A 53 28.39 -2.64 -29.79
CA GLN A 53 29.00 -3.60 -30.70
C GLN A 53 30.48 -3.32 -30.97
N ARG A 54 30.88 -2.04 -31.07
CA ARG A 54 32.28 -1.64 -31.28
C ARG A 54 33.21 -2.10 -30.16
N LEU A 55 32.70 -2.26 -28.95
CA LEU A 55 33.44 -2.71 -27.77
C LEU A 55 33.31 -4.22 -27.51
N GLY A 56 32.63 -4.95 -28.39
CA GLY A 56 32.38 -6.39 -28.24
C GLY A 56 31.33 -6.72 -27.16
N GLY A 57 30.55 -5.74 -26.72
CA GLY A 57 29.46 -5.95 -25.76
C GLY A 57 28.38 -6.85 -26.35
N LYS A 58 28.00 -7.89 -25.61
CA LYS A 58 26.88 -8.77 -25.96
C LYS A 58 25.58 -8.21 -25.40
N ILE A 59 24.54 -8.29 -26.20
CA ILE A 59 23.24 -7.71 -25.91
C ILE A 59 22.45 -8.71 -25.05
N PRO A 60 21.86 -8.28 -23.92
CA PRO A 60 20.95 -9.13 -23.18
C PRO A 60 19.75 -9.44 -24.06
N LYS A 61 19.52 -10.72 -24.31
CA LYS A 61 18.40 -11.18 -25.16
C LYS A 61 17.06 -11.03 -24.43
N GLY A 62 17.09 -11.12 -23.10
CA GLY A 62 15.89 -11.12 -22.28
C GLY A 62 16.12 -10.48 -20.91
N CYS A 63 15.16 -9.67 -20.48
CA CYS A 63 15.10 -9.10 -19.14
C CYS A 63 13.83 -9.61 -18.43
N LEU A 64 13.99 -10.15 -17.22
CA LEU A 64 12.88 -10.55 -16.36
C LEU A 64 12.67 -9.51 -15.26
N LEU A 65 11.51 -8.86 -15.26
CA LEU A 65 11.05 -7.97 -14.20
C LEU A 65 10.36 -8.80 -13.12
N VAL A 66 10.91 -8.77 -11.91
CA VAL A 66 10.45 -9.57 -10.77
C VAL A 66 9.95 -8.67 -9.67
N GLY A 67 8.75 -8.89 -9.15
CA GLY A 67 8.31 -8.17 -7.95
C GLY A 67 6.83 -8.35 -7.65
N PRO A 68 6.34 -7.85 -6.51
CA PRO A 68 4.94 -7.95 -6.11
C PRO A 68 3.97 -7.39 -7.18
N PRO A 69 2.69 -7.82 -7.18
CA PRO A 69 1.68 -7.22 -8.06
C PRO A 69 1.52 -5.73 -7.77
N GLY A 70 1.21 -4.94 -8.79
CA GLY A 70 0.95 -3.51 -8.63
C GLY A 70 2.17 -2.59 -8.50
N THR A 71 3.41 -3.11 -8.57
CA THR A 71 4.64 -2.30 -8.53
C THR A 71 4.99 -1.58 -9.83
N GLY A 72 4.15 -1.72 -10.87
CA GLY A 72 4.33 -0.99 -12.13
C GLY A 72 5.25 -1.68 -13.15
N LYS A 73 5.48 -3.00 -13.07
CA LYS A 73 6.29 -3.76 -14.05
C LYS A 73 5.86 -3.52 -15.51
N THR A 74 4.57 -3.61 -15.81
CA THR A 74 4.00 -3.34 -17.14
C THR A 74 4.19 -1.88 -17.55
N LEU A 75 4.06 -0.95 -16.61
CA LEU A 75 4.27 0.49 -16.85
C LEU A 75 5.74 0.78 -17.16
N LEU A 76 6.65 0.16 -16.41
CA LEU A 76 8.09 0.26 -16.59
C LEU A 76 8.52 -0.28 -17.95
N ALA A 77 8.02 -1.45 -18.36
CA ALA A 77 8.31 -2.00 -19.69
C ALA A 77 7.84 -1.08 -20.83
N ARG A 78 6.67 -0.45 -20.68
CA ARG A 78 6.18 0.57 -21.62
C ARG A 78 7.05 1.84 -21.62
N ALA A 79 7.54 2.24 -20.45
CA ALA A 79 8.41 3.40 -20.31
C ALA A 79 9.77 3.20 -21.00
N ILE A 80 10.37 2.00 -20.92
CA ILE A 80 11.59 1.64 -21.67
C ILE A 80 11.37 1.84 -23.17
N ALA A 81 10.26 1.34 -23.70
CA ALA A 81 9.94 1.50 -25.13
C ALA A 81 9.71 2.95 -25.53
N GLY A 82 9.00 3.73 -24.70
CA GLY A 82 8.74 5.14 -24.93
C GLY A 82 10.00 6.01 -24.84
N GLU A 83 10.94 5.63 -23.98
CA GLU A 83 12.24 6.29 -23.83
C GLU A 83 13.14 6.00 -25.02
N ALA A 84 13.22 4.73 -25.45
CA ALA A 84 13.97 4.30 -26.63
C ALA A 84 13.31 4.67 -27.98
N ASN A 85 12.04 5.09 -27.96
CA ASN A 85 11.22 5.36 -29.14
C ASN A 85 11.17 4.18 -30.13
N VAL A 86 10.89 2.98 -29.60
CA VAL A 86 10.76 1.74 -30.39
C VAL A 86 9.36 1.14 -30.27
N PRO A 87 8.89 0.35 -31.26
CA PRO A 87 7.63 -0.38 -31.17
C PRO A 87 7.56 -1.29 -29.93
N PHE A 88 6.38 -1.33 -29.30
CA PHE A 88 6.12 -2.14 -28.11
C PHE A 88 5.00 -3.15 -28.39
N PHE A 89 5.33 -4.43 -28.34
CA PHE A 89 4.39 -5.54 -28.43
C PHE A 89 4.09 -6.05 -27.02
N THR A 90 2.81 -6.15 -26.66
CA THR A 90 2.41 -6.72 -25.36
C THR A 90 1.51 -7.93 -25.55
N ILE A 91 1.80 -8.98 -24.80
CA ILE A 91 1.01 -10.20 -24.72
C ILE A 91 0.96 -10.67 -23.26
N SER A 92 -0.17 -11.28 -22.86
CA SER A 92 -0.28 -11.93 -21.56
C SER A 92 0.20 -13.37 -21.65
N GLY A 93 0.93 -13.87 -20.65
CA GLY A 93 1.36 -15.26 -20.56
C GLY A 93 0.17 -16.22 -20.60
N SER A 94 -0.96 -15.81 -20.03
CA SER A 94 -2.22 -16.56 -20.10
C SER A 94 -2.81 -16.67 -21.51
N ASP A 95 -2.48 -15.76 -22.44
CA ASP A 95 -2.92 -15.86 -23.84
C ASP A 95 -2.26 -17.03 -24.59
N PHE A 96 -1.22 -17.63 -24.04
CA PHE A 96 -0.58 -18.79 -24.64
C PHE A 96 -1.14 -20.13 -24.15
N VAL A 97 -1.96 -20.13 -23.09
CA VAL A 97 -2.57 -21.34 -22.52
C VAL A 97 -3.99 -21.48 -23.08
N GLU A 98 -4.21 -22.47 -23.93
CA GLU A 98 -5.47 -22.71 -24.63
C GLU A 98 -5.87 -24.20 -24.58
N MET A 99 -7.15 -24.49 -24.85
CA MET A 99 -7.66 -25.87 -24.84
C MET A 99 -7.10 -26.74 -25.98
N PHE A 100 -6.52 -26.13 -27.01
CA PHE A 100 -6.07 -26.82 -28.22
C PHE A 100 -4.54 -26.92 -28.26
N VAL A 101 -4.05 -28.16 -28.27
CA VAL A 101 -2.61 -28.48 -28.35
C VAL A 101 -1.99 -27.81 -29.59
N GLY A 102 -0.84 -27.16 -29.39
CA GLY A 102 -0.06 -26.52 -30.46
C GLY A 102 -0.49 -25.10 -30.83
N VAL A 103 -1.62 -24.60 -30.34
CA VAL A 103 -2.04 -23.21 -30.58
C VAL A 103 -1.11 -22.22 -29.88
N GLY A 104 -0.76 -22.46 -28.62
CA GLY A 104 0.20 -21.64 -27.86
C GLY A 104 1.55 -21.53 -28.59
N ALA A 105 2.12 -22.67 -29.01
CA ALA A 105 3.36 -22.71 -29.78
C ALA A 105 3.28 -21.93 -31.10
N SER A 106 2.17 -22.01 -31.84
CA SER A 106 1.98 -21.20 -33.07
C SER A 106 1.98 -19.70 -32.77
N ARG A 107 1.33 -19.26 -31.69
CA ARG A 107 1.29 -17.85 -31.28
C ARG A 107 2.66 -17.33 -30.88
N VAL A 108 3.47 -18.15 -30.19
CA VAL A 108 4.85 -17.82 -29.86
C VAL A 108 5.65 -17.56 -31.13
N ARG A 109 5.58 -18.43 -32.15
CA ARG A 109 6.28 -18.23 -33.43
C ARG A 109 5.84 -16.95 -34.13
N ASP A 110 4.53 -16.73 -34.27
CA ASP A 110 3.99 -15.54 -34.94
C ASP A 110 4.38 -14.24 -34.21
N MET A 111 4.37 -14.25 -32.87
CA MET A 111 4.85 -13.11 -32.07
C MET A 111 6.30 -12.77 -32.38
N PHE A 112 7.19 -13.76 -32.42
CA PHE A 112 8.60 -13.53 -32.73
C PHE A 112 8.82 -13.12 -34.19
N GLU A 113 8.09 -13.70 -35.14
CA GLU A 113 8.15 -13.29 -36.55
C GLU A 113 7.72 -11.82 -36.73
N GLN A 114 6.68 -11.39 -36.03
CA GLN A 114 6.24 -9.99 -36.03
C GLN A 114 7.28 -9.07 -35.38
N GLY A 115 7.91 -9.49 -34.28
CA GLY A 115 9.00 -8.75 -33.65
C GLY A 115 10.17 -8.53 -34.61
N LYS A 116 10.63 -9.59 -35.29
CA LYS A 116 11.71 -9.52 -36.29
C LYS A 116 11.41 -8.54 -37.42
N LYS A 117 10.16 -8.50 -37.90
CA LYS A 117 9.74 -7.57 -38.97
C LYS A 117 9.74 -6.09 -38.53
N ASN A 118 9.65 -5.82 -37.24
CA ASN A 118 9.55 -4.47 -36.67
C ASN A 118 10.76 -4.09 -35.83
N ALA A 119 11.88 -4.80 -35.97
CA ALA A 119 13.10 -4.49 -35.25
C ALA A 119 13.67 -3.10 -35.64
N PRO A 120 14.25 -2.33 -34.70
CA PRO A 120 14.38 -2.65 -33.26
C PRO A 120 13.05 -2.50 -32.51
N CYS A 121 12.70 -3.46 -31.66
CA CYS A 121 11.44 -3.43 -30.90
C CYS A 121 11.55 -4.17 -29.56
N ILE A 122 10.57 -3.92 -28.69
CA ILE A 122 10.40 -4.64 -27.42
C ILE A 122 9.20 -5.58 -27.51
N ILE A 123 9.40 -6.84 -27.13
CA ILE A 123 8.32 -7.80 -26.89
C ILE A 123 8.16 -7.96 -25.37
N PHE A 124 7.00 -7.60 -24.85
CA PHE A 124 6.66 -7.72 -23.43
C PHE A 124 5.67 -8.86 -23.18
N ILE A 125 6.06 -9.80 -22.31
CA ILE A 125 5.22 -10.90 -21.84
C ILE A 125 4.88 -10.67 -20.36
N ASP A 126 3.63 -10.31 -20.07
CA ASP A 126 3.15 -10.23 -18.69
C ASP A 126 2.82 -11.64 -18.15
N GLU A 127 2.80 -11.85 -16.84
CA GLU A 127 2.46 -13.13 -16.21
C GLU A 127 3.15 -14.35 -16.84
N ILE A 128 4.48 -14.27 -17.08
CA ILE A 128 5.23 -15.35 -17.74
C ILE A 128 5.13 -16.68 -16.99
N ASP A 129 4.84 -16.66 -15.69
CA ASP A 129 4.60 -17.85 -14.86
C ASP A 129 3.39 -18.68 -15.30
N ALA A 130 2.46 -18.11 -16.08
CA ALA A 130 1.38 -18.86 -16.70
C ALA A 130 1.91 -19.97 -17.64
N VAL A 131 2.94 -19.69 -18.42
CA VAL A 131 3.59 -20.66 -19.34
C VAL A 131 4.90 -21.23 -18.81
N GLY A 132 5.64 -20.46 -18.02
CA GLY A 132 7.02 -20.73 -17.65
C GLY A 132 7.21 -21.46 -16.34
N ARG A 133 6.19 -22.10 -15.78
CA ARG A 133 6.25 -22.77 -14.45
C ARG A 133 6.95 -24.12 -14.57
N HIS A 134 7.78 -24.44 -13.60
CA HIS A 134 8.49 -25.71 -13.51
C HIS A 134 7.52 -26.91 -13.45
N ARG A 135 7.99 -28.06 -13.91
CA ARG A 135 7.31 -29.36 -13.81
C ARG A 135 6.92 -29.63 -12.35
N GLY A 136 5.62 -29.80 -12.10
CA GLY A 136 5.11 -30.47 -10.92
C GLY A 136 4.70 -31.90 -11.29
N ALA A 137 4.83 -32.84 -10.36
CA ALA A 137 4.43 -34.24 -10.52
C ALA A 137 2.88 -34.42 -10.56
N GLY A 138 2.20 -33.66 -11.41
CA GLY A 138 0.76 -33.77 -11.65
C GLY A 138 0.48 -34.79 -12.74
N LEU A 139 -0.08 -35.95 -12.37
CA LEU A 139 -0.68 -36.88 -13.31
C LEU A 139 -1.93 -36.22 -13.95
N GLY A 140 -1.79 -35.64 -15.14
CA GLY A 140 -2.93 -35.11 -15.90
C GLY A 140 -2.50 -34.39 -17.18
N GLY A 141 -3.11 -34.75 -18.32
CA GLY A 141 -2.75 -34.32 -19.68
C GLY A 141 -2.95 -32.83 -20.03
N GLY A 142 -3.00 -31.93 -19.03
CA GLY A 142 -2.94 -30.47 -19.23
C GLY A 142 -1.51 -29.93 -19.29
N ASN A 143 -0.51 -30.74 -18.95
CA ASN A 143 0.91 -30.33 -18.98
C ASN A 143 1.48 -30.24 -20.39
N ASP A 144 0.96 -31.02 -21.35
CA ASP A 144 1.60 -31.20 -22.66
C ASP A 144 1.55 -29.94 -23.54
N GLU A 145 0.44 -29.19 -23.53
CA GLU A 145 0.27 -27.96 -24.31
C GLU A 145 1.15 -26.82 -23.79
N ARG A 146 1.23 -26.73 -22.47
CA ARG A 146 2.05 -25.77 -21.76
C ARG A 146 3.54 -26.05 -21.94
N GLU A 147 3.97 -27.31 -21.82
CA GLU A 147 5.35 -27.70 -22.09
C GLU A 147 5.74 -27.45 -23.55
N GLN A 148 4.84 -27.74 -24.51
CA GLN A 148 5.11 -27.47 -25.91
C GLN A 148 5.31 -25.98 -26.17
N THR A 149 4.46 -25.14 -25.58
CA THR A 149 4.53 -23.68 -25.69
C THR A 149 5.80 -23.13 -25.05
N LEU A 150 6.17 -23.61 -23.86
CA LEU A 150 7.41 -23.25 -23.18
C LEU A 150 8.64 -23.64 -24.01
N ASN A 151 8.70 -24.88 -24.51
CA ASN A 151 9.80 -25.33 -25.35
C ASN A 151 9.90 -24.51 -26.64
N GLN A 152 8.76 -24.15 -27.25
CA GLN A 152 8.77 -23.27 -28.41
C GLN A 152 9.34 -21.88 -28.06
N LEU A 153 8.96 -21.31 -26.91
CA LEU A 153 9.54 -20.05 -26.44
C LEU A 153 11.06 -20.15 -26.27
N LEU A 154 11.56 -21.25 -25.67
CA LEU A 154 13.00 -21.48 -25.52
C LEU A 154 13.71 -21.60 -26.87
N VAL A 155 13.13 -22.33 -27.82
CA VAL A 155 13.69 -22.49 -29.18
C VAL A 155 13.76 -21.16 -29.91
N GLU A 156 12.72 -20.33 -29.82
CA GLU A 156 12.74 -19.00 -30.43
C GLU A 156 13.78 -18.10 -29.77
N MET A 157 13.88 -18.10 -28.43
CA MET A 157 14.88 -17.31 -27.69
C MET A 157 16.33 -17.70 -28.03
N ASP A 158 16.61 -19.00 -28.13
CA ASP A 158 17.92 -19.51 -28.53
C ASP A 158 18.22 -19.20 -30.01
N GLY A 159 17.18 -19.16 -30.86
CA GLY A 159 17.25 -18.89 -32.28
C GLY A 159 17.53 -17.44 -32.69
N PHE A 160 17.53 -16.48 -31.75
CA PHE A 160 17.93 -15.09 -32.04
C PHE A 160 19.44 -14.94 -32.16
N GLU A 161 19.91 -14.30 -33.23
CA GLU A 161 21.22 -13.66 -33.20
C GLU A 161 21.12 -12.38 -32.37
N SER A 162 22.10 -12.10 -31.50
CA SER A 162 22.11 -10.90 -30.66
C SER A 162 21.99 -9.58 -31.46
N ASN A 163 22.25 -9.62 -32.77
CA ASN A 163 22.29 -8.44 -33.63
C ASN A 163 20.92 -8.05 -34.24
N GLU A 164 19.85 -8.83 -34.02
CA GLU A 164 18.53 -8.57 -34.63
C GLU A 164 17.78 -7.38 -33.98
N GLY A 165 18.26 -6.79 -32.88
CA GLY A 165 17.66 -5.60 -32.27
C GLY A 165 16.31 -5.83 -31.58
N VAL A 166 15.94 -7.08 -31.33
CA VAL A 166 14.72 -7.47 -30.60
C VAL A 166 15.07 -7.78 -29.16
N ILE A 167 14.37 -7.15 -28.20
CA ILE A 167 14.57 -7.39 -26.77
C ILE A 167 13.30 -7.97 -26.16
N LEU A 168 13.44 -9.09 -25.47
CA LEU A 168 12.35 -9.71 -24.73
C LEU A 168 12.32 -9.17 -23.30
N ILE A 169 11.18 -8.68 -22.85
CA ILE A 169 10.96 -8.31 -21.45
C ILE A 169 9.81 -9.16 -20.92
N ALA A 170 10.00 -9.83 -19.80
CA ALA A 170 8.94 -10.58 -19.13
C ALA A 170 8.68 -10.04 -17.73
N ALA A 171 7.47 -10.18 -17.22
CA ALA A 171 7.12 -9.85 -15.85
C ALA A 171 6.55 -11.06 -15.10
N THR A 172 6.95 -11.22 -13.85
CA THR A 172 6.35 -12.22 -12.95
C THR A 172 6.24 -11.69 -11.52
N ASN A 173 5.25 -12.18 -10.79
CA ASN A 173 5.15 -12.02 -9.35
C ASN A 173 5.76 -13.21 -8.58
N ARG A 174 6.12 -14.29 -9.28
CA ARG A 174 6.51 -15.58 -8.72
C ARG A 174 7.75 -16.14 -9.42
N PRO A 175 8.94 -15.57 -9.19
CA PRO A 175 10.16 -16.06 -9.81
C PRO A 175 10.50 -17.50 -9.36
N ASP A 176 10.07 -17.87 -8.17
CA ASP A 176 10.27 -19.17 -7.51
C ASP A 176 9.67 -20.34 -8.28
N VAL A 177 8.56 -20.11 -8.99
CA VAL A 177 7.87 -21.18 -9.70
C VAL A 177 8.35 -21.35 -11.13
N LEU A 178 9.21 -20.46 -11.64
CA LEU A 178 9.66 -20.49 -13.02
C LEU A 178 10.63 -21.65 -13.30
N ASP A 179 10.58 -22.16 -14.52
CA ASP A 179 11.53 -23.15 -15.02
C ASP A 179 12.93 -22.51 -15.09
N PRO A 180 13.94 -23.05 -14.38
CA PRO A 180 15.31 -22.54 -14.42
C PRO A 180 15.91 -22.47 -15.83
N ALA A 181 15.36 -23.23 -16.79
CA ALA A 181 15.74 -23.14 -18.19
C ALA A 181 15.54 -21.72 -18.75
N LEU A 182 14.49 -21.00 -18.33
CA LEU A 182 14.23 -19.61 -18.77
C LEU A 182 15.29 -18.63 -18.28
N LEU A 183 15.90 -18.90 -17.13
CA LEU A 183 16.87 -18.03 -16.44
C LEU A 183 18.33 -18.28 -16.87
N ARG A 184 18.57 -19.18 -17.82
CA ARG A 184 19.93 -19.50 -18.28
C ARG A 184 20.50 -18.36 -19.14
N PRO A 185 21.83 -18.14 -19.13
CA PRO A 185 22.49 -17.16 -19.99
C PRO A 185 22.09 -17.31 -21.46
N GLY A 186 21.77 -16.20 -22.13
CA GLY A 186 21.25 -16.18 -23.49
C GLY A 186 19.71 -16.23 -23.59
N ARG A 187 19.00 -16.30 -22.46
CA ARG A 187 17.53 -16.21 -22.38
C ARG A 187 17.13 -14.99 -21.56
N PHE A 188 16.49 -15.16 -20.39
CA PHE A 188 16.33 -14.08 -19.42
C PHE A 188 17.59 -13.99 -18.56
N ASP A 189 18.67 -13.48 -19.16
CA ASP A 189 19.98 -13.36 -18.54
C ASP A 189 20.10 -12.13 -17.62
N ARG A 190 19.19 -11.16 -17.74
CA ARG A 190 19.01 -10.07 -16.78
C ARG A 190 17.75 -10.26 -15.96
N GLN A 191 17.88 -10.06 -14.65
CA GLN A 191 16.77 -10.08 -13.71
C GLN A 191 16.78 -8.78 -12.92
N VAL A 192 15.72 -7.99 -13.08
CA VAL A 192 15.58 -6.70 -12.40
C VAL A 192 14.45 -6.83 -11.38
N THR A 193 14.79 -6.65 -10.11
CA THR A 193 13.79 -6.64 -9.04
C THR A 193 13.11 -5.28 -8.96
N VAL A 194 11.78 -5.28 -9.00
CA VAL A 194 10.90 -4.11 -8.85
C VAL A 194 10.17 -4.25 -7.51
N PRO A 195 10.78 -3.79 -6.41
CA PRO A 195 10.21 -3.95 -5.07
C PRO A 195 9.00 -3.02 -4.85
N ASN A 196 8.33 -3.18 -3.71
CA ASN A 196 7.40 -2.16 -3.24
C ASN A 196 8.17 -0.86 -2.94
N PRO A 197 7.58 0.31 -3.20
CA PRO A 197 8.22 1.60 -3.00
C PRO A 197 8.46 1.91 -1.50
N ASP A 198 9.57 2.57 -1.22
CA ASP A 198 9.90 3.20 0.07
C ASP A 198 9.05 4.47 0.31
N ILE A 199 9.14 5.12 1.47
CA ILE A 199 8.37 6.35 1.78
C ILE A 199 8.57 7.42 0.72
N LEU A 200 9.82 7.64 0.28
CA LEU A 200 10.14 8.65 -0.72
C LEU A 200 9.57 8.28 -2.08
N GLY A 201 9.65 7.00 -2.46
CA GLY A 201 9.05 6.44 -3.66
C GLY A 201 7.54 6.57 -3.65
N ARG A 202 6.88 6.25 -2.53
CA ARG A 202 5.43 6.44 -2.35
C ARG A 202 5.04 7.90 -2.47
N GLU A 203 5.81 8.83 -1.90
CA GLU A 203 5.60 10.27 -2.05
C GLU A 203 5.69 10.70 -3.52
N LYS A 204 6.73 10.24 -4.25
CA LYS A 204 6.89 10.53 -5.69
C LYS A 204 5.73 9.94 -6.51
N ILE A 205 5.33 8.70 -6.26
CA ILE A 205 4.21 8.04 -6.95
C ILE A 205 2.90 8.79 -6.67
N LEU A 206 2.63 9.13 -5.42
CA LEU A 206 1.46 9.93 -5.04
C LEU A 206 1.45 11.24 -5.82
N LYS A 207 2.57 11.98 -5.86
CA LYS A 207 2.69 13.24 -6.64
C LYS A 207 2.37 13.05 -8.12
N VAL A 208 2.81 11.95 -8.75
CA VAL A 208 2.49 11.66 -10.16
C VAL A 208 0.99 11.49 -10.37
N HIS A 209 0.31 10.72 -9.51
CA HIS A 209 -1.14 10.50 -9.62
C HIS A 209 -1.97 11.73 -9.22
N MET A 210 -1.49 12.48 -8.23
CA MET A 210 -2.06 13.72 -7.71
C MET A 210 -2.13 14.84 -8.76
N ARG A 211 -1.19 14.90 -9.72
CA ARG A 211 -1.21 15.90 -10.82
C ARG A 211 -2.50 15.90 -11.64
N LYS A 212 -3.23 14.78 -11.66
CA LYS A 212 -4.47 14.62 -12.45
C LYS A 212 -5.72 15.04 -11.68
N VAL A 213 -5.59 15.42 -10.42
CA VAL A 213 -6.70 15.70 -9.50
C VAL A 213 -6.60 17.16 -9.01
N PRO A 214 -7.71 17.90 -8.91
CA PRO A 214 -7.70 19.23 -8.31
C PRO A 214 -7.52 19.12 -6.78
N LEU A 215 -6.37 19.56 -6.27
CA LEU A 215 -6.00 19.46 -4.86
C LEU A 215 -6.10 20.81 -4.15
N ALA A 216 -6.43 20.76 -2.86
CA ALA A 216 -6.32 21.91 -1.98
C ALA A 216 -4.89 22.05 -1.40
N PRO A 217 -4.49 23.25 -0.92
CA PRO A 217 -3.13 23.50 -0.43
C PRO A 217 -2.74 22.74 0.85
N ASP A 218 -3.71 22.18 1.57
CA ASP A 218 -3.53 21.41 2.81
C ASP A 218 -3.05 19.96 2.58
N VAL A 219 -3.07 19.49 1.32
CA VAL A 219 -2.71 18.10 0.98
C VAL A 219 -1.19 17.90 1.05
N ASP A 220 -0.75 17.11 2.03
CA ASP A 220 0.65 16.68 2.15
C ASP A 220 0.84 15.20 1.74
N ALA A 221 1.42 14.99 0.56
CA ALA A 221 1.75 13.66 0.04
C ALA A 221 2.68 12.86 0.97
N ARG A 222 3.55 13.52 1.74
CA ARG A 222 4.50 12.85 2.64
C ARG A 222 3.79 12.26 3.85
N VAL A 223 2.76 12.91 4.37
CA VAL A 223 1.92 12.35 5.46
C VAL A 223 1.21 11.09 4.98
N ILE A 224 0.63 11.12 3.78
CA ILE A 224 -0.06 9.97 3.18
C ILE A 224 0.95 8.83 2.94
N ALA A 225 2.13 9.12 2.38
CA ALA A 225 3.17 8.12 2.13
C ALA A 225 3.64 7.40 3.39
N ARG A 226 3.74 8.10 4.53
CA ARG A 226 4.03 7.50 5.84
C ARG A 226 2.90 6.60 6.34
N GLY A 227 1.65 6.98 6.06
CA GLY A 227 0.44 6.24 6.43
C GLY A 227 0.09 5.04 5.54
N THR A 228 0.81 4.83 4.45
CA THR A 228 0.56 3.72 3.52
C THR A 228 1.76 2.76 3.42
N PRO A 229 2.26 2.20 4.54
CA PRO A 229 3.39 1.27 4.49
C PRO A 229 3.01 0.01 3.71
N GLY A 230 3.92 -0.47 2.87
CA GLY A 230 3.73 -1.68 2.06
C GLY A 230 2.81 -1.52 0.84
N PHE A 231 2.20 -0.35 0.63
CA PHE A 231 1.36 -0.09 -0.55
C PHE A 231 2.18 -0.16 -1.83
N SER A 232 1.65 -0.84 -2.83
CA SER A 232 2.19 -0.83 -4.19
C SER A 232 1.83 0.47 -4.92
N GLY A 233 2.46 0.72 -6.07
CA GLY A 233 2.12 1.88 -6.90
C GLY A 233 0.66 1.89 -7.35
N ALA A 234 0.10 0.70 -7.63
CA ALA A 234 -1.31 0.54 -7.96
C ALA A 234 -2.24 0.86 -6.77
N ASP A 235 -1.87 0.48 -5.55
CA ASP A 235 -2.65 0.79 -4.35
C ASP A 235 -2.69 2.29 -4.09
N LEU A 236 -1.56 3.00 -4.29
CA LEU A 236 -1.50 4.45 -4.19
C LEU A 236 -2.32 5.15 -5.27
N ALA A 237 -2.27 4.65 -6.51
CA ALA A 237 -3.11 5.16 -7.59
C ALA A 237 -4.61 5.00 -7.25
N ASN A 238 -4.99 3.86 -6.68
CA ASN A 238 -6.35 3.59 -6.24
C ASN A 238 -6.76 4.52 -5.07
N LEU A 239 -5.88 4.76 -4.10
CA LEU A 239 -6.12 5.69 -2.99
C LEU A 239 -6.43 7.11 -3.48
N VAL A 240 -5.62 7.62 -4.43
CA VAL A 240 -5.86 8.95 -5.04
C VAL A 240 -7.20 9.00 -5.77
N ASN A 241 -7.56 7.93 -6.48
CA ASN A 241 -8.83 7.82 -7.17
C ASN A 241 -10.02 7.79 -6.19
N GLU A 242 -9.92 7.02 -5.11
CA GLU A 242 -10.94 6.95 -4.05
C GLU A 242 -11.15 8.32 -3.38
N ALA A 243 -10.07 9.07 -3.13
CA ALA A 243 -10.16 10.43 -2.57
C ALA A 243 -10.91 11.39 -3.51
N ALA A 244 -10.63 11.31 -4.81
CA ALA A 244 -11.35 12.09 -5.81
C ALA A 244 -12.85 11.71 -5.90
N LEU A 245 -13.16 10.42 -5.84
CA LEU A 245 -14.55 9.93 -5.84
C LEU A 245 -15.30 10.36 -4.57
N LEU A 246 -14.62 10.40 -3.42
CA LEU A 246 -15.20 10.83 -2.15
C LEU A 246 -15.50 12.33 -2.16
N ALA A 247 -14.56 13.15 -2.63
CA ALA A 247 -14.77 14.58 -2.84
C ALA A 247 -15.95 14.84 -3.79
N ALA A 248 -16.00 14.12 -4.92
CA ALA A 248 -17.07 14.27 -5.91
C ALA A 248 -18.44 13.89 -5.34
N ARG A 249 -18.51 12.84 -4.50
CA ARG A 249 -19.76 12.40 -3.85
C ARG A 249 -20.34 13.47 -2.92
N ILE A 250 -19.47 14.22 -2.23
CA ILE A 250 -19.86 15.30 -1.31
C ILE A 250 -20.09 16.63 -2.07
N GLY A 251 -19.80 16.67 -3.37
CA GLY A 251 -19.95 17.87 -4.19
C GLY A 251 -18.82 18.89 -4.01
N LYS A 252 -17.66 18.47 -3.49
CA LYS A 252 -16.47 19.33 -3.38
C LYS A 252 -15.85 19.54 -4.76
N ARG A 253 -15.31 20.75 -4.98
CA ARG A 253 -14.58 21.11 -6.23
C ARG A 253 -13.10 20.75 -6.20
N VAL A 254 -12.53 20.63 -5.00
CA VAL A 254 -11.13 20.30 -4.74
C VAL A 254 -11.08 19.19 -3.70
N VAL A 255 -10.09 18.31 -3.80
CA VAL A 255 -9.85 17.24 -2.83
C VAL A 255 -8.96 17.79 -1.72
N THR A 256 -9.43 17.70 -0.47
CA THR A 256 -8.70 18.15 0.72
C THR A 256 -8.01 16.97 1.42
N MET A 257 -7.13 17.25 2.40
CA MET A 257 -6.40 16.22 3.13
C MET A 257 -7.35 15.25 3.86
N SER A 258 -8.52 15.72 4.29
CA SER A 258 -9.57 14.89 4.87
C SER A 258 -10.01 13.74 3.98
N GLU A 259 -10.20 13.99 2.67
CA GLU A 259 -10.62 12.94 1.73
C GLU A 259 -9.52 11.90 1.50
N PHE A 260 -8.25 12.33 1.54
CA PHE A 260 -7.11 11.42 1.45
C PHE A 260 -6.99 10.53 2.70
N GLU A 261 -7.15 11.11 3.89
CA GLU A 261 -7.16 10.37 5.15
C GLU A 261 -8.32 9.36 5.20
N GLU A 262 -9.53 9.79 4.83
CA GLU A 262 -10.70 8.90 4.82
C GLU A 262 -10.56 7.78 3.77
N SER A 263 -9.99 8.10 2.60
CA SER A 263 -9.76 7.12 1.54
C SER A 263 -8.67 6.13 1.90
N LYS A 264 -7.61 6.58 2.56
CA LYS A 264 -6.57 5.72 3.13
C LYS A 264 -7.20 4.73 4.10
N ASP A 265 -7.99 5.22 5.07
CA ASP A 265 -8.67 4.36 6.04
C ASP A 265 -9.59 3.35 5.35
N LYS A 266 -10.33 3.79 4.32
CA LYS A 266 -11.21 2.92 3.54
C LYS A 266 -10.46 1.83 2.78
N VAL A 267 -9.33 2.15 2.16
CA VAL A 267 -8.50 1.18 1.43
C VAL A 267 -7.86 0.18 2.38
N MET A 268 -7.42 0.62 3.57
CA MET A 268 -6.77 -0.25 4.56
C MET A 268 -7.76 -1.15 5.32
N MET A 269 -8.89 -0.61 5.75
CA MET A 269 -9.79 -1.26 6.71
C MET A 269 -11.18 -1.59 6.13
N GLY A 270 -11.50 -1.08 4.95
CA GLY A 270 -12.84 -1.15 4.37
C GLY A 270 -13.72 0.05 4.74
N ALA A 271 -14.94 0.03 4.21
CA ALA A 271 -15.87 1.15 4.37
C ALA A 271 -16.33 1.35 5.83
N GLU A 272 -16.62 2.60 6.17
CA GLU A 272 -17.25 3.01 7.42
C GLU A 272 -18.62 2.35 7.59
N ARG A 273 -18.90 1.81 8.77
CA ARG A 273 -20.16 1.10 9.06
C ARG A 273 -21.19 2.00 9.72
N ARG A 274 -21.70 3.00 8.98
CA ARG A 274 -22.71 3.96 9.47
C ARG A 274 -24.00 3.33 10.01
N SER A 275 -24.35 2.13 9.53
CA SER A 275 -25.55 1.41 9.98
C SER A 275 -25.36 0.63 11.27
N MET A 276 -24.12 0.51 11.76
CA MET A 276 -23.83 -0.20 13.01
C MET A 276 -24.04 0.77 14.17
N VAL A 277 -25.15 0.60 14.88
CA VAL A 277 -25.43 1.38 16.09
C VAL A 277 -24.72 0.70 17.25
N MET A 278 -23.65 1.30 17.74
CA MET A 278 -23.03 0.91 19.00
C MET A 278 -23.82 1.50 20.16
N THR A 279 -23.99 0.72 21.21
CA THR A 279 -24.52 1.22 22.49
C THR A 279 -23.54 2.22 23.10
N GLU A 280 -24.04 3.11 23.97
CA GLU A 280 -23.17 4.08 24.65
C GLU A 280 -22.09 3.40 25.50
N ASP A 281 -22.39 2.25 26.09
CA ASP A 281 -21.41 1.45 26.85
C ASP A 281 -20.33 0.86 25.94
N GLU A 282 -20.68 0.34 24.75
CA GLU A 282 -19.70 -0.14 23.76
C GLU A 282 -18.84 1.00 23.21
N LYS A 283 -19.44 2.18 22.96
CA LYS A 283 -18.69 3.37 22.54
C LYS A 283 -17.72 3.81 23.62
N LYS A 284 -18.17 3.88 24.88
CA LYS A 284 -17.34 4.20 26.03
C LYS A 284 -16.19 3.22 26.14
N LEU A 285 -16.46 1.93 26.11
CA LEU A 285 -15.43 0.90 26.18
C LEU A 285 -14.38 1.05 25.07
N THR A 286 -14.83 1.25 23.83
CA THR A 286 -13.95 1.48 22.68
C THR A 286 -13.11 2.75 22.86
N ALA A 287 -13.68 3.84 23.38
CA ALA A 287 -12.95 5.07 23.65
C ALA A 287 -11.82 4.89 24.65
N TYR A 288 -12.06 4.19 25.77
CA TYR A 288 -10.99 3.90 26.74
C TYR A 288 -9.95 2.91 26.19
N HIS A 289 -10.38 1.95 25.37
CA HIS A 289 -9.47 1.03 24.70
C HIS A 289 -8.48 1.78 23.79
N GLU A 290 -9.00 2.62 22.90
CA GLU A 290 -8.17 3.40 21.97
C GLU A 290 -7.34 4.48 22.70
N ALA A 291 -7.92 5.14 23.71
CA ALA A 291 -7.18 6.06 24.57
C ALA A 291 -6.01 5.36 25.30
N GLY A 292 -6.20 4.09 25.70
CA GLY A 292 -5.17 3.26 26.30
C GLY A 292 -3.98 3.03 25.37
N HIS A 293 -4.23 2.65 24.11
CA HIS A 293 -3.18 2.53 23.10
C HIS A 293 -2.45 3.86 22.87
N ALA A 294 -3.20 4.95 22.71
CA ALA A 294 -2.66 6.28 22.43
C ALA A 294 -1.77 6.77 23.56
N LEU A 295 -2.25 6.72 24.81
CA LEU A 295 -1.52 7.20 25.97
C LEU A 295 -0.25 6.39 26.23
N VAL A 296 -0.33 5.06 26.16
CA VAL A 296 0.87 4.22 26.31
C VAL A 296 1.88 4.56 25.22
N GLY A 297 1.45 4.69 23.96
CA GLY A 297 2.30 5.05 22.82
C GLY A 297 3.04 6.38 23.00
N LEU A 298 2.41 7.37 23.63
CA LEU A 298 3.02 8.67 23.90
C LEU A 298 4.06 8.64 25.04
N LYS A 299 3.93 7.72 26.00
CA LYS A 299 4.80 7.69 27.21
C LYS A 299 5.91 6.65 27.13
N VAL A 300 5.78 5.60 26.31
CA VAL A 300 6.83 4.58 26.15
C VAL A 300 8.07 5.13 25.43
N PRO A 301 9.28 4.62 25.73
CA PRO A 301 10.49 5.06 25.06
C PRO A 301 10.54 4.56 23.61
N LYS A 302 10.95 5.41 22.66
CA LYS A 302 11.17 5.03 21.24
C LYS A 302 9.98 4.30 20.60
N HIS A 303 8.85 5.01 20.49
CA HIS A 303 7.69 4.58 19.72
C HIS A 303 7.42 5.56 18.58
N ASP A 304 6.68 5.14 17.57
CA ASP A 304 6.29 6.01 16.48
C ASP A 304 5.33 7.12 16.98
N PRO A 305 5.45 8.35 16.45
CA PRO A 305 4.54 9.43 16.80
C PRO A 305 3.08 9.07 16.51
N LEU A 306 2.20 9.42 17.45
CA LEU A 306 0.76 9.28 17.29
C LEU A 306 0.28 10.17 16.15
N HIS A 307 -0.53 9.62 15.25
CA HIS A 307 -1.10 10.36 14.11
C HIS A 307 -2.60 10.55 14.23
N LYS A 308 -3.32 9.50 14.60
CA LYS A 308 -4.79 9.55 14.71
C LYS A 308 -5.31 8.48 15.66
N VAL A 309 -6.38 8.83 16.38
CA VAL A 309 -7.18 7.93 17.21
C VAL A 309 -8.64 8.10 16.81
N THR A 310 -9.39 7.01 16.62
CA THR A 310 -10.80 7.07 16.24
C THR A 310 -11.59 5.91 16.85
N ILE A 311 -12.84 6.18 17.22
CA ILE A 311 -13.82 5.16 17.67
C ILE A 311 -14.88 4.87 16.61
N ILE A 312 -14.65 5.32 15.36
CA ILE A 312 -15.57 5.09 14.25
C ILE A 312 -15.33 3.69 13.66
N PRO A 313 -16.35 2.82 13.64
CA PRO A 313 -16.17 1.44 13.22
C PRO A 313 -15.92 1.31 11.71
N ARG A 314 -14.86 0.58 11.35
CA ARG A 314 -14.45 0.32 9.96
C ARG A 314 -14.14 -1.16 9.75
N GLY A 315 -14.79 -1.76 8.76
CA GLY A 315 -14.64 -3.18 8.46
C GLY A 315 -14.90 -4.07 9.69
N ARG A 316 -13.82 -4.68 10.22
CA ARG A 316 -13.83 -5.53 11.43
C ARG A 316 -13.39 -4.82 12.71
N ALA A 317 -12.84 -3.61 12.62
CA ALA A 317 -12.36 -2.84 13.77
C ALA A 317 -13.46 -1.90 14.30
N LEU A 318 -13.57 -1.80 15.63
CA LEU A 318 -14.51 -0.88 16.31
C LEU A 318 -13.89 0.50 16.53
N GLY A 319 -12.59 0.57 16.73
CA GLY A 319 -11.77 1.78 16.80
C GLY A 319 -10.40 1.53 16.17
N LEU A 320 -9.58 2.58 16.12
CA LEU A 320 -8.19 2.48 15.69
C LEU A 320 -7.33 3.59 16.30
N THR A 321 -6.18 3.18 16.82
CA THR A 321 -5.05 4.04 17.14
C THR A 321 -3.93 3.83 16.12
N MET A 322 -3.56 4.88 15.40
CA MET A 322 -2.56 4.84 14.35
C MET A 322 -1.37 5.74 14.68
N SER A 323 -0.18 5.16 14.62
CA SER A 323 1.10 5.86 14.73
C SER A 323 1.85 5.78 13.41
N LEU A 324 2.52 6.87 13.00
CA LEU A 324 3.22 6.94 11.73
C LEU A 324 4.74 7.01 11.91
N PRO A 325 5.51 6.11 11.27
CA PRO A 325 6.95 6.19 11.35
C PRO A 325 7.49 7.41 10.62
N GLU A 326 8.50 8.06 11.20
CA GLU A 326 9.18 9.21 10.58
C GLU A 326 10.05 8.81 9.38
N ARG A 327 10.51 7.56 9.36
CA ARG A 327 11.41 6.98 8.35
C ARG A 327 11.14 5.48 8.18
N ASP A 328 11.51 4.94 7.03
CA ASP A 328 11.45 3.50 6.81
C ASP A 328 12.41 2.80 7.76
N ARG A 329 11.89 1.78 8.46
CA ARG A 329 12.67 0.99 9.42
C ARG A 329 13.10 -0.31 8.77
N LEU A 330 14.41 -0.49 8.65
CA LEU A 330 15.02 -1.75 8.21
C LEU A 330 15.20 -2.74 9.37
N SER A 331 15.28 -2.25 10.61
CA SER A 331 15.53 -3.07 11.80
C SER A 331 14.88 -2.45 13.04
N TYR A 332 14.52 -3.30 14.01
CA TYR A 332 14.02 -2.88 15.32
C TYR A 332 15.03 -3.19 16.43
N SER A 333 15.17 -2.26 17.37
CA SER A 333 15.89 -2.49 18.63
C SER A 333 15.01 -3.21 19.66
N LYS A 334 15.63 -3.88 20.63
CA LYS A 334 14.92 -4.56 21.74
C LYS A 334 14.03 -3.60 22.53
N ILE A 335 14.40 -2.32 22.65
CA ILE A 335 13.59 -1.30 23.34
C ILE A 335 12.34 -0.97 22.53
N GLU A 336 12.48 -0.73 21.22
CA GLU A 336 11.34 -0.42 20.34
C GLU A 336 10.32 -1.56 20.32
N LEU A 337 10.77 -2.82 20.26
CA LEU A 337 9.86 -3.97 20.32
C LEU A 337 9.18 -4.10 21.68
N LYS A 338 9.89 -3.85 22.79
CA LYS A 338 9.27 -3.83 24.12
C LYS A 338 8.20 -2.74 24.23
N SER A 339 8.47 -1.56 23.68
CA SER A 339 7.51 -0.45 23.63
C SER A 339 6.30 -0.80 22.76
N LEU A 340 6.53 -1.43 21.59
CA LEU A 340 5.46 -1.92 20.72
C LEU A 340 4.55 -2.92 21.45
N LEU A 341 5.13 -3.90 22.16
CA LEU A 341 4.36 -4.87 22.95
C LEU A 341 3.55 -4.18 24.06
N ALA A 342 4.13 -3.19 24.75
CA ALA A 342 3.42 -2.44 25.78
C ALA A 342 2.22 -1.67 25.20
N VAL A 343 2.39 -1.02 24.04
CA VAL A 343 1.31 -0.34 23.33
C VAL A 343 0.19 -1.31 22.96
N MET A 344 0.50 -2.50 22.45
CA MET A 344 -0.52 -3.52 22.13
C MET A 344 -1.34 -3.96 23.35
N TYR A 345 -0.79 -3.92 24.56
CA TYR A 345 -1.55 -4.19 25.78
C TYR A 345 -2.25 -2.96 26.38
N GLY A 346 -2.01 -1.76 25.83
CA GLY A 346 -2.60 -0.51 26.32
C GLY A 346 -4.12 -0.54 26.38
N GLY A 347 -4.79 -0.97 25.30
CA GLY A 347 -6.25 -1.01 25.24
C GLY A 347 -6.87 -1.98 26.24
N ARG A 348 -6.38 -3.23 26.29
CA ARG A 348 -6.88 -4.24 27.25
C ARG A 348 -6.68 -3.81 28.70
N VAL A 349 -5.52 -3.25 29.03
CA VAL A 349 -5.23 -2.82 30.40
C VAL A 349 -6.06 -1.59 30.78
N ALA A 350 -6.33 -0.68 29.83
CA ALA A 350 -7.24 0.44 30.06
C ALA A 350 -8.68 -0.05 30.34
N GLU A 351 -9.17 -1.05 29.59
CA GLU A 351 -10.47 -1.66 29.88
C GLU A 351 -10.52 -2.24 31.30
N GLU A 352 -9.49 -2.98 31.68
CA GLU A 352 -9.42 -3.62 33.00
C GLU A 352 -9.39 -2.60 34.15
N LEU A 353 -8.62 -1.51 34.01
CA LEU A 353 -8.51 -0.48 35.05
C LEU A 353 -9.81 0.30 35.25
N ILE A 354 -10.58 0.52 34.19
CA ILE A 354 -11.77 1.38 34.21
C ILE A 354 -13.05 0.59 34.44
N PHE A 355 -13.19 -0.58 33.81
CA PHE A 355 -14.41 -1.40 33.87
C PHE A 355 -14.26 -2.65 34.75
N GLY A 356 -13.04 -3.00 35.16
CA GLY A 356 -12.76 -4.20 35.98
C GLY A 356 -12.53 -5.46 35.14
N GLU A 357 -11.94 -6.48 35.78
CA GLU A 357 -11.52 -7.74 35.12
C GLU A 357 -12.68 -8.50 34.44
N ASP A 358 -13.87 -8.48 35.04
CA ASP A 358 -15.05 -9.20 34.53
C ASP A 358 -15.65 -8.57 33.26
N ASN A 359 -15.29 -7.32 32.96
CA ASN A 359 -15.84 -6.55 31.84
C ASN A 359 -14.85 -6.41 30.66
N ILE A 360 -13.71 -7.09 30.71
CA ILE A 360 -12.77 -7.08 29.58
C ILE A 360 -13.39 -7.79 28.37
N THR A 361 -13.25 -7.17 27.20
CA THR A 361 -13.90 -7.65 25.99
C THR A 361 -13.01 -8.53 25.11
N THR A 362 -13.63 -9.11 24.08
CA THR A 362 -12.92 -9.82 22.99
C THR A 362 -12.30 -8.86 21.96
N GLY A 363 -12.48 -7.54 22.11
CA GLY A 363 -11.94 -6.51 21.22
C GLY A 363 -10.41 -6.57 21.10
N ALA A 364 -9.73 -6.82 22.21
CA ALA A 364 -8.26 -6.93 22.29
C ALA A 364 -7.66 -8.19 21.62
N SER A 365 -8.46 -9.05 20.99
CA SER A 365 -7.96 -10.33 20.43
C SER A 365 -6.88 -10.16 19.36
N ASN A 366 -7.02 -9.14 18.50
CA ASN A 366 -6.04 -8.84 17.46
C ASN A 366 -4.73 -8.34 18.07
N ASP A 367 -4.78 -7.51 19.11
CA ASP A 367 -3.59 -6.99 19.78
C ASP A 367 -2.83 -8.09 20.50
N ILE A 368 -3.55 -9.00 21.16
CA ILE A 368 -2.96 -10.20 21.78
C ILE A 368 -2.29 -11.09 20.72
N GLN A 369 -2.95 -11.31 19.58
CA GLN A 369 -2.40 -12.11 18.49
C GLN A 369 -1.10 -11.49 17.94
N GLN A 370 -1.11 -10.19 17.67
CA GLN A 370 0.05 -9.47 17.17
C GLN A 370 1.19 -9.41 18.19
N ALA A 371 0.89 -9.11 19.45
CA ALA A 371 1.87 -9.07 20.52
C ALA A 371 2.53 -10.44 20.73
N THR A 372 1.73 -11.51 20.74
CA THR A 372 2.24 -12.88 20.85
C THR A 372 3.13 -13.24 19.67
N SER A 373 2.75 -12.87 18.44
CA SER A 373 3.56 -13.09 17.24
C SER A 373 4.91 -12.37 17.33
N TRP A 374 4.91 -11.08 17.70
CA TRP A 374 6.15 -10.31 17.87
C TRP A 374 7.02 -10.86 18.99
N ALA A 375 6.44 -11.15 20.17
CA ALA A 375 7.16 -11.74 21.29
C ALA A 375 7.79 -13.09 20.90
N ARG A 376 7.09 -13.91 20.13
CA ARG A 376 7.63 -15.17 19.61
C ARG A 376 8.82 -14.93 18.68
N ARG A 377 8.71 -14.01 17.72
CA ARG A 377 9.81 -13.66 16.80
C ARG A 377 11.01 -13.07 17.53
N MET A 378 10.79 -12.27 18.58
CA MET A 378 11.87 -11.80 19.46
C MET A 378 12.66 -12.95 20.07
N VAL A 379 11.99 -14.04 20.42
CA VAL A 379 12.61 -15.22 21.02
C VAL A 379 13.22 -16.14 19.96
N THR A 380 12.50 -16.45 18.88
CA THR A 380 12.85 -17.52 17.94
C THR A 380 13.62 -17.06 16.70
N GLU A 381 13.51 -15.79 16.30
CA GLU A 381 14.13 -15.24 15.09
C GLU A 381 15.24 -14.23 15.42
N PHE A 382 14.99 -13.33 16.38
CA PHE A 382 15.89 -12.20 16.67
C PHE A 382 16.90 -12.47 17.79
N GLY A 383 16.74 -13.57 18.54
CA GLY A 383 17.67 -13.94 19.60
C GLY A 383 17.70 -12.99 20.79
N PHE A 384 16.54 -12.43 21.18
CA PHE A 384 16.42 -11.50 22.32
C PHE A 384 16.15 -12.17 23.67
N SER A 385 16.09 -13.52 23.71
CA SER A 385 16.04 -14.28 24.95
C SER A 385 17.44 -14.64 25.44
N ASP A 386 17.75 -14.31 26.69
CA ASP A 386 19.05 -14.63 27.29
C ASP A 386 19.18 -16.13 27.63
N LYS A 387 18.05 -16.83 27.86
CA LYS A 387 18.04 -18.28 28.16
C LYS A 387 18.29 -19.14 26.93
N LEU A 388 17.72 -18.74 25.79
CA LEU A 388 17.87 -19.43 24.51
C LEU A 388 19.13 -18.93 23.75
N GLY A 389 19.55 -17.70 24.02
CA GLY A 389 20.70 -17.09 23.37
C GLY A 389 20.37 -16.61 21.95
N ARG A 390 21.43 -16.36 21.17
CA ARG A 390 21.37 -15.71 19.85
C ARG A 390 21.29 -16.74 18.73
N LEU A 391 20.29 -17.63 18.82
CA LEU A 391 20.06 -18.70 17.87
C LEU A 391 18.72 -18.49 17.17
N ARG A 392 18.64 -18.94 15.92
CA ARG A 392 17.38 -18.99 15.17
C ARG A 392 16.76 -20.37 15.32
N TYR A 393 15.52 -20.42 15.82
CA TYR A 393 14.79 -21.66 16.14
C TYR A 393 13.69 -22.00 15.13
N THR A 394 13.42 -21.09 14.20
CA THR A 394 12.39 -21.26 13.16
C THR A 394 13.07 -21.48 11.81
N ASP A 395 12.71 -22.58 11.13
CA ASP A 395 13.11 -22.82 9.74
C ASP A 395 12.43 -21.83 8.79
N ASN A 396 13.03 -21.55 7.63
CA ASN A 396 12.46 -20.67 6.62
C ASN A 396 11.05 -21.16 6.23
N GLU A 397 10.01 -20.41 6.60
CA GLU A 397 8.65 -20.62 6.08
C GLU A 397 8.53 -20.32 4.57
N GLU A 398 9.59 -19.81 3.93
CA GLU A 398 9.61 -19.49 2.49
C GLU A 398 9.73 -20.72 1.58
N GLU A 399 10.18 -21.89 2.07
CA GLU A 399 10.22 -23.12 1.27
C GLU A 399 8.91 -23.92 1.36
N ILE A 400 7.78 -23.32 0.98
CA ILE A 400 6.52 -24.06 0.75
C ILE A 400 6.60 -24.68 -0.65
N PHE A 401 7.40 -25.74 -0.78
CA PHE A 401 7.43 -26.57 -1.98
C PHE A 401 6.23 -27.54 -2.03
N LEU A 402 5.77 -27.84 -3.26
CA LEU A 402 4.59 -28.65 -3.55
C LEU A 402 4.60 -30.02 -2.85
N GLY A 403 3.55 -30.29 -2.06
CA GLY A 403 3.03 -31.66 -1.88
C GLY A 403 3.59 -32.47 -0.70
N HIS A 404 4.34 -31.89 0.23
CA HIS A 404 4.66 -32.51 1.52
C HIS A 404 4.11 -31.66 2.67
N SER A 405 2.80 -31.43 2.66
CA SER A 405 2.05 -30.86 3.79
C SER A 405 1.74 -31.91 4.87
N VAL A 406 2.63 -32.88 5.08
CA VAL A 406 2.45 -33.94 6.09
C VAL A 406 3.75 -34.09 6.86
N ALA A 407 3.73 -33.59 8.10
CA ALA A 407 4.82 -33.51 9.07
C ALA A 407 5.87 -32.41 8.81
N ARG A 408 5.58 -31.19 9.32
CA ARG A 408 6.65 -30.34 9.87
C ARG A 408 7.39 -31.19 10.89
N GLN A 409 8.57 -31.72 10.56
CA GLN A 409 9.47 -32.21 11.59
C GLN A 409 9.79 -31.01 12.47
N LYS A 410 9.30 -31.02 13.72
CA LYS A 410 9.81 -30.10 14.73
C LYS A 410 11.29 -30.42 14.87
N ASN A 411 12.16 -29.62 14.26
CA ASN A 411 13.61 -29.66 14.47
C ASN A 411 14.00 -29.18 15.89
N MET A 412 13.09 -29.28 16.85
CA MET A 412 13.16 -28.68 18.16
C MET A 412 12.63 -29.64 19.22
N SER A 413 13.41 -29.81 20.29
CA SER A 413 12.99 -30.62 21.43
C SER A 413 11.79 -30.01 22.17
N ASP A 414 10.97 -30.84 22.80
CA ASP A 414 9.84 -30.35 23.61
C ASP A 414 10.30 -29.47 24.78
N ALA A 415 11.49 -29.72 25.34
CA ALA A 415 12.09 -28.88 26.37
C ALA A 415 12.41 -27.47 25.85
N THR A 416 12.95 -27.36 24.63
CA THR A 416 13.21 -26.07 23.99
C THR A 416 11.91 -25.36 23.65
N ALA A 417 10.88 -26.08 23.18
CA ALA A 417 9.57 -25.53 22.91
C ALA A 417 8.93 -24.92 24.17
N ALA A 418 8.95 -25.66 25.29
CA ALA A 418 8.44 -25.18 26.57
C ALA A 418 9.20 -23.93 27.06
N LEU A 419 10.53 -23.88 26.87
CA LEU A 419 11.35 -22.72 27.22
C LEU A 419 11.02 -21.49 26.36
N ILE A 420 10.73 -21.68 25.07
CA ILE A 420 10.26 -20.60 24.19
C ILE A 420 8.92 -20.06 24.70
N ASP A 421 7.96 -20.93 25.02
CA ASP A 421 6.66 -20.50 25.50
C ASP A 421 6.76 -19.73 26.83
N GLU A 422 7.66 -20.14 27.73
CA GLU A 422 7.96 -19.42 28.98
C GLU A 422 8.53 -18.02 28.71
N GLU A 423 9.49 -17.91 27.79
CA GLU A 423 10.11 -16.63 27.44
C GLU A 423 9.16 -15.69 26.71
N VAL A 424 8.28 -16.22 25.85
CA VAL A 424 7.20 -15.44 25.22
C VAL A 424 6.26 -14.91 26.29
N ARG A 425 5.80 -15.76 27.22
CA ARG A 425 4.95 -15.33 28.34
C ARG A 425 5.62 -14.24 29.17
N ARG A 426 6.90 -14.39 29.50
CA ARG A 426 7.66 -13.38 30.26
C ARG A 426 7.67 -12.02 29.55
N LEU A 427 7.92 -11.98 28.25
CA LEU A 427 7.93 -10.73 27.47
C LEU A 427 6.56 -10.05 27.47
N ILE A 428 5.49 -10.83 27.37
CA ILE A 428 4.12 -10.35 27.39
C ILE A 428 3.75 -9.79 28.78
N GLU A 429 4.06 -10.51 29.85
CA GLU A 429 3.82 -10.05 31.22
C GLU A 429 4.60 -8.77 31.55
N GLU A 430 5.85 -8.63 31.06
CA GLU A 430 6.64 -7.41 31.19
C GLU A 430 5.97 -6.23 30.46
N ALA A 431 5.44 -6.46 29.25
CA ALA A 431 4.75 -5.45 28.46
C ALA A 431 3.44 -4.99 29.13
N GLU A 432 2.64 -5.94 29.63
CA GLU A 432 1.40 -5.64 30.35
C GLU A 432 1.66 -4.84 31.63
N LYS A 433 2.69 -5.24 32.41
CA LYS A 433 3.10 -4.49 33.62
C LYS A 433 3.52 -3.05 33.29
N LEU A 434 4.24 -2.85 32.19
CA LEU A 434 4.64 -1.53 31.74
C LEU A 434 3.43 -0.68 31.32
N ALA A 435 2.51 -1.24 30.54
CA ALA A 435 1.27 -0.57 30.15
C ALA A 435 0.44 -0.17 31.37
N ARG A 436 0.25 -1.11 32.31
CA ARG A 436 -0.48 -0.87 33.56
C ARG A 436 0.15 0.23 34.41
N LYS A 437 1.48 0.23 34.53
CA LYS A 437 2.19 1.28 35.26
C LYS A 437 1.91 2.66 34.63
N ILE A 438 2.08 2.78 33.32
CA ILE A 438 1.86 4.05 32.61
C ILE A 438 0.42 4.54 32.77
N LEU A 439 -0.56 3.67 32.53
CA LEU A 439 -1.98 4.02 32.61
C LEU A 439 -2.41 4.38 34.04
N SER A 440 -1.82 3.73 35.06
CA SER A 440 -2.11 4.06 36.47
C SER A 440 -1.47 5.38 36.89
N GLU A 441 -0.25 5.68 36.42
CA GLU A 441 0.46 6.95 36.72
C GLU A 441 -0.16 8.15 35.99
N HIS A 442 -0.82 7.92 34.85
CA HIS A 442 -1.41 8.94 33.98
C HIS A 442 -2.94 8.76 33.81
N GLY A 443 -3.65 8.36 34.85
CA GLY A 443 -5.10 8.11 34.79
C GLY A 443 -5.93 9.32 34.35
N ASP A 444 -5.55 10.52 34.78
CA ASP A 444 -6.24 11.76 34.38
C ASP A 444 -6.06 12.07 32.88
N ASP A 445 -4.86 11.80 32.34
CA ASP A 445 -4.57 11.92 30.91
C ASP A 445 -5.44 10.93 30.10
N LEU A 446 -5.61 9.69 30.60
CA LEU A 446 -6.44 8.66 29.97
C LEU A 446 -7.91 9.10 29.91
N GLU A 447 -8.44 9.58 31.03
CA GLU A 447 -9.82 10.09 31.13
C GLU A 447 -10.04 11.25 30.15
N THR A 448 -9.10 12.18 30.08
CA THR A 448 -9.15 13.34 29.18
C THR A 448 -9.23 12.92 27.71
N ILE A 449 -8.37 11.97 27.29
CA ILE A 449 -8.38 11.46 25.91
C ILE A 449 -9.68 10.70 25.61
N ALA A 450 -10.13 9.83 26.52
CA ALA A 450 -11.33 9.03 26.33
C ALA A 450 -12.60 9.89 26.23
N GLN A 451 -12.74 10.91 27.09
CA GLN A 451 -13.86 11.84 27.01
C GLN A 451 -13.86 12.64 25.71
N ALA A 452 -12.68 13.13 25.28
CA ALA A 452 -12.57 13.81 24.00
C ALA A 452 -12.89 12.88 22.81
N LEU A 453 -12.56 11.59 22.88
CA LEU A 453 -12.97 10.63 21.85
C LEU A 453 -14.48 10.41 21.82
N LEU A 454 -15.16 10.45 22.97
CA LEU A 454 -16.61 10.35 23.02
C LEU A 454 -17.31 11.58 22.45
N GLU A 455 -16.71 12.77 22.59
CA GLU A 455 -17.23 14.02 22.05
C GLU A 455 -16.96 14.18 20.55
N TYR A 456 -15.73 13.93 20.11
CA TYR A 456 -15.26 14.24 18.76
C TYR A 456 -15.16 13.03 17.82
N GLU A 457 -15.33 11.80 18.34
CA GLU A 457 -15.23 10.49 17.69
C GLU A 457 -13.87 10.16 17.04
N THR A 458 -13.09 11.16 16.69
CA THR A 458 -11.77 11.07 16.06
C THR A 458 -10.91 12.23 16.55
N LEU A 459 -9.66 11.94 16.90
CA LEU A 459 -8.64 12.92 17.31
C LEU A 459 -7.37 12.70 16.50
N SER A 460 -6.75 13.78 16.05
CA SER A 460 -5.39 13.77 15.50
C SER A 460 -4.35 13.72 16.62
N GLY A 461 -3.13 13.28 16.29
CA GLY A 461 -2.02 13.27 17.26
C GLY A 461 -1.72 14.65 17.84
N ASP A 462 -1.85 15.70 17.03
CA ASP A 462 -1.66 17.08 17.49
C ASP A 462 -2.77 17.52 18.46
N GLU A 463 -4.03 17.18 18.18
CA GLU A 463 -5.16 17.44 19.09
C GLU A 463 -4.99 16.70 20.42
N VAL A 464 -4.52 15.45 20.40
CA VAL A 464 -4.21 14.71 21.63
C VAL A 464 -3.11 15.42 22.43
N ASN A 465 -2.05 15.88 21.78
CA ASN A 465 -0.99 16.63 22.46
C ASN A 465 -1.48 17.99 23.03
N VAL A 466 -2.43 18.65 22.36
CA VAL A 466 -3.08 19.89 22.84
C VAL A 466 -3.90 19.60 24.10
N LEU A 467 -4.72 18.54 24.08
CA LEU A 467 -5.52 18.11 25.23
C LEU A 467 -4.66 17.79 26.45
N LEU A 468 -3.54 17.08 26.26
CA LEU A 468 -2.62 16.74 27.34
C LEU A 468 -1.88 17.96 27.94
N ARG A 469 -1.89 19.11 27.26
CA ARG A 469 -1.42 20.39 27.80
C ARG A 469 -2.52 21.16 28.55
N GLY A 470 -3.76 20.67 28.57
CA GLY A 470 -4.93 21.35 29.14
C GLY A 470 -5.52 22.43 28.24
N GLU A 471 -5.20 22.41 26.95
CA GLU A 471 -5.75 23.33 25.94
C GLU A 471 -7.00 22.72 25.27
N SER A 472 -7.95 23.56 24.85
CA SER A 472 -9.16 23.11 24.13
C SER A 472 -8.88 22.93 22.63
N ILE A 473 -9.50 21.90 22.03
CA ILE A 473 -9.47 21.69 20.58
C ILE A 473 -10.24 22.83 19.90
N VAL A 474 -9.72 23.34 18.78
CA VAL A 474 -10.40 24.34 17.95
C VAL A 474 -10.49 23.81 16.53
N ARG A 475 -11.68 23.36 16.09
CA ARG A 475 -11.91 22.96 14.70
C ARG A 475 -12.52 24.11 13.89
N PRO A 476 -12.26 24.18 12.58
CA PRO A 476 -12.82 25.23 11.72
C PRO A 476 -14.35 25.34 11.72
N GLY A 477 -15.07 24.29 12.17
CA GLY A 477 -16.53 24.29 12.33
C GLY A 477 -17.05 24.76 13.70
N ASP A 478 -16.19 24.85 14.72
CA ASP A 478 -16.60 25.27 16.07
C ASP A 478 -16.77 26.80 16.16
N MET A 479 -16.29 27.53 15.16
CA MET A 479 -16.43 28.98 15.04
C MET A 479 -17.86 29.42 14.63
N ASP A 480 -18.71 28.48 14.19
CA ASP A 480 -20.09 28.77 13.75
C ASP A 480 -21.15 28.61 14.87
N ASN A 481 -20.77 28.12 16.06
CA ASN A 481 -21.65 28.05 17.24
C ASN A 481 -21.00 28.73 18.46
N PRO A 482 -21.25 30.03 18.70
CA PRO A 482 -20.85 30.62 19.96
C PRO A 482 -21.67 29.99 21.10
N PRO A 483 -21.09 29.82 22.30
CA PRO A 483 -21.82 29.31 23.46
C PRO A 483 -23.04 30.20 23.75
N GLU A 484 -24.21 29.58 23.93
CA GLU A 484 -25.43 30.25 24.40
C GLU A 484 -25.16 30.88 25.78
N GLY A 485 -24.75 32.14 25.78
CA GLY A 485 -24.25 32.82 26.96
C GLY A 485 -24.37 34.33 26.87
N GLY A 486 -25.61 34.83 26.93
CA GLY A 486 -25.90 36.20 27.35
C GLY A 486 -26.12 37.21 26.23
N HIS A 487 -27.40 37.50 25.95
CA HIS A 487 -27.81 38.72 25.29
C HIS A 487 -27.15 39.96 25.92
N LYS A 488 -26.33 40.67 25.14
CA LYS A 488 -26.20 42.12 25.27
C LYS A 488 -26.47 42.73 23.91
N SER A 489 -27.67 43.27 23.76
CA SER A 489 -28.05 44.12 22.65
C SER A 489 -27.14 45.35 22.62
N SER A 490 -26.24 45.41 21.65
CA SER A 490 -25.50 46.61 21.30
C SER A 490 -26.38 47.49 20.39
N VAL A 491 -27.34 48.20 20.99
CA VAL A 491 -27.98 49.33 20.32
C VAL A 491 -27.05 50.54 20.48
N PRO A 492 -26.51 51.14 19.40
CA PRO A 492 -25.79 52.39 19.52
C PRO A 492 -26.79 53.52 19.79
N SER A 493 -26.64 54.20 20.93
CA SER A 493 -27.34 55.44 21.26
C SER A 493 -26.88 56.54 20.31
N SER A 494 -27.69 56.84 19.29
CA SER A 494 -27.50 57.99 18.42
C SER A 494 -27.94 59.27 19.14
N GLY A 495 -26.98 60.13 19.42
CA GLY A 495 -27.16 61.45 20.01
C GLY A 495 -27.99 62.38 19.12
N LYS A 496 -28.84 63.17 19.79
CA LYS A 496 -29.80 64.15 19.28
C LYS A 496 -29.24 65.10 18.20
N THR A 497 -29.87 65.12 17.04
CA THR A 497 -29.82 66.25 16.08
C THR A 497 -30.93 67.27 16.35
N LYS A 498 -30.53 68.54 16.33
CA LYS A 498 -31.29 69.73 16.67
C LYS A 498 -32.26 70.08 15.52
N LYS A 499 -33.55 70.29 15.82
CA LYS A 499 -34.56 70.79 14.87
C LYS A 499 -34.26 72.24 14.45
N THR A 500 -34.30 72.50 13.14
CA THR A 500 -34.63 73.83 12.58
C THR A 500 -35.84 73.71 11.65
N LYS A 501 -36.68 74.75 11.74
CA LYS A 501 -38.08 74.86 11.28
C LYS A 501 -38.23 74.98 9.76
N GLY A 502 -39.38 74.56 9.23
CA GLY A 502 -40.02 75.17 8.05
C GLY A 502 -40.59 74.20 7.02
N SER A 503 -41.89 73.87 7.15
CA SER A 503 -42.74 73.18 6.16
C SER A 503 -43.11 74.09 4.97
N PRO A 504 -44.01 73.73 4.02
CA PRO A 504 -44.43 72.39 3.50
C PRO A 504 -44.53 72.36 1.94
N GLY A 505 -44.72 71.19 1.33
CA GLY A 505 -45.45 71.15 0.05
C GLY A 505 -45.15 70.02 -0.95
N MET A 506 -46.20 69.24 -1.21
CA MET A 506 -46.56 68.51 -2.45
C MET A 506 -45.77 67.26 -2.88
N ASP A 507 -46.44 66.13 -2.60
CA ASP A 507 -46.73 64.92 -3.38
C ASP A 507 -46.17 64.68 -4.81
N PRO A 508 -46.16 63.40 -5.25
CA PRO A 508 -45.25 62.83 -6.25
C PRO A 508 -45.89 62.71 -7.64
N GLU A 509 -45.08 62.57 -8.70
CA GLU A 509 -45.50 61.84 -9.90
C GLU A 509 -44.33 61.18 -10.66
N PRO A 510 -44.60 60.07 -11.38
CA PRO A 510 -43.62 59.18 -11.99
C PRO A 510 -43.34 59.57 -13.45
N GLN A 511 -42.22 59.13 -14.01
CA GLN A 511 -41.95 59.26 -15.45
C GLN A 511 -41.99 57.92 -16.17
N PRO A 512 -42.39 57.92 -17.46
CA PRO A 512 -42.94 56.78 -18.17
C PRO A 512 -41.95 56.15 -19.16
N GLU A 513 -42.42 55.05 -19.71
CA GLU A 513 -41.81 54.11 -20.65
C GLU A 513 -41.06 54.72 -21.86
N SER A 514 -40.03 54.00 -22.27
CA SER A 514 -39.72 53.69 -23.68
C SER A 514 -39.07 52.32 -23.75
#